data_AF-A0AAW3BPQ3-F1
#
_entry.id   AF-A0AAW3BPQ3-F1
#
_cell.length_a   1.000
_cell.length_b   1.000
_cell.length_c   1.000
_cell.angle_alpha   90.00
_cell.angle_beta   90.00
_cell.angle_gamma   90.00
#
_symmetry.space_group_name_H-M   'P 1'
#
loop_
_entity.id
_entity.type
_entity.pdbx_description
1 polymer ?
#
loop_
_entity_poly.entity_id
_entity_poly.type
_entity_poly.pdbx_seq_one_letter_code
_entity_poly.pdbx_strand_id
1 'polypeptide(L)'
;MRRCYKLQALPGVLSILSDVAQPRTSTSYHELLRNSRLPAQPLLFLPPPRWAAELSRVLRRTFPEMVQYHHTRFLPVFVHPSFTTTAGASGTMQPLVAIGESLLERISGLWILATFEGIRREEYASLLALLTSDTALCRVLRDHWRLEHMVLTDTSADLFSRQRLSSTKGLMRWLSSQGNAGGAQSLPEPYGASCVKAMAAAVLLEHGNDAAERFVKSEVLPYVL
;
A
#
# COMPACT_ATOMS: atom_id res chain seq x y z
N MET A 1 -32.52 -1.75 8.61
CA MET A 1 -31.67 -2.77 9.27
C MET A 1 -30.26 -2.21 9.42
N ARG A 2 -29.80 -1.93 10.66
CA ARG A 2 -28.44 -1.44 10.94
C ARG A 2 -27.46 -2.60 10.73
N ARG A 3 -26.62 -2.54 9.69
CA ARG A 3 -25.45 -3.42 9.59
C ARG A 3 -24.42 -2.93 10.61
N CYS A 4 -24.35 -3.59 11.76
CA CYS A 4 -23.20 -3.49 12.63
C CYS A 4 -22.03 -4.18 11.92
N TYR A 5 -21.15 -3.40 11.30
CA TYR A 5 -19.84 -3.90 10.91
C TYR A 5 -19.07 -4.22 12.19
N LYS A 6 -19.02 -5.49 12.56
CA LYS A 6 -17.99 -5.95 13.50
C LYS A 6 -16.67 -5.75 12.78
N LEU A 7 -15.96 -4.68 13.10
CA LEU A 7 -14.53 -4.55 12.84
C LEU A 7 -13.83 -5.67 13.62
N GLN A 8 -13.76 -6.86 13.04
CA GLN A 8 -12.75 -7.84 13.43
C GLN A 8 -11.41 -7.25 12.98
N ALA A 9 -10.83 -6.40 13.82
CA ALA A 9 -9.50 -5.90 13.59
C ALA A 9 -8.55 -7.11 13.58
N LEU A 10 -7.95 -7.37 12.42
CA LEU A 10 -6.95 -8.42 12.27
C LEU A 10 -5.82 -8.18 13.29
N PRO A 11 -5.20 -9.23 13.87
CA PRO A 11 -4.17 -9.10 14.91
C PRO A 11 -3.05 -8.11 14.56
N GLY A 12 -2.67 -8.02 13.27
CA GLY A 12 -1.67 -7.06 12.80
C GLY A 12 -2.12 -5.60 12.86
N VAL A 13 -3.39 -5.31 12.58
CA VAL A 13 -3.96 -3.94 12.70
C VAL A 13 -3.98 -3.51 14.17
N LEU A 14 -4.36 -4.42 15.08
CA LEU A 14 -4.33 -4.16 16.52
C LEU A 14 -2.92 -3.90 17.04
N SER A 15 -1.92 -4.62 16.54
CA SER A 15 -0.50 -4.36 16.87
C SER A 15 -0.07 -2.95 16.44
N ILE A 16 -0.42 -2.55 15.21
CA ILE A 16 -0.08 -1.21 14.70
C ILE A 16 -0.79 -0.14 15.52
N LEU A 17 -2.10 -0.30 15.78
CA LEU A 17 -2.87 0.64 16.59
C LEU A 17 -2.37 0.72 18.03
N SER A 18 -1.96 -0.41 18.62
CA SER A 18 -1.35 -0.46 19.95
C SER A 18 -0.04 0.33 19.98
N ASP A 19 0.82 0.16 18.98
CA ASP A 19 2.06 0.93 18.87
C ASP A 19 1.79 2.43 18.65
N VAL A 20 0.71 2.80 17.96
CA VAL A 20 0.31 4.22 17.78
C VAL A 20 -0.21 4.78 19.10
N ALA A 21 -0.93 3.96 19.86
CA ALA A 21 -1.52 4.31 21.14
C ALA A 21 -0.52 4.27 22.31
N GLN A 22 0.71 3.79 22.12
CA GLN A 22 1.73 3.82 23.16
C GLN A 22 2.03 5.26 23.58
N PRO A 23 2.09 5.56 24.89
CA PRO A 23 2.26 6.92 25.39
C PRO A 23 3.66 7.43 25.09
N ARG A 24 3.79 8.14 23.96
CA ARG A 24 5.02 8.83 23.57
C ARG A 24 4.88 10.32 23.83
N THR A 25 5.20 10.78 25.05
CA THR A 25 5.43 12.20 25.44
C THR A 25 4.51 13.28 24.84
N SER A 26 3.37 12.91 24.27
CA SER A 26 2.54 13.72 23.39
C SER A 26 1.42 14.29 24.22
N THR A 27 1.38 15.61 24.32
CA THR A 27 0.49 16.30 25.26
C THR A 27 -0.91 16.50 24.71
N SER A 28 -1.14 16.32 23.39
CA SER A 28 -2.47 16.42 22.79
C SER A 28 -2.79 15.33 21.75
N TYR A 29 -4.08 15.03 21.58
CA TYR A 29 -4.60 14.13 20.54
C TYR A 29 -4.22 14.59 19.12
N HIS A 30 -4.16 15.91 18.91
CA HIS A 30 -3.78 16.50 17.63
C HIS A 30 -2.30 16.27 17.31
N GLU A 31 -1.43 16.27 18.32
CA GLU A 31 -0.01 15.91 18.17
C GLU A 31 0.17 14.42 17.86
N LEU A 32 -0.62 13.53 18.48
CA LEU A 32 -0.60 12.09 18.17
C LEU A 32 -0.96 11.80 16.71
N LEU A 33 -2.02 12.44 16.20
CA LEU A 33 -2.44 12.27 14.81
C LEU A 33 -1.41 12.85 13.83
N ARG A 34 -0.80 13.99 14.17
CA ARG A 34 0.20 14.66 13.34
C ARG A 34 1.54 13.91 13.34
N ASN A 35 1.91 13.30 14.46
CA ASN A 35 3.15 12.55 14.67
C ASN A 35 2.89 11.04 14.80
N SER A 36 2.13 10.46 13.85
CA SER A 36 1.82 9.03 13.77
C SER A 36 3.02 8.14 13.37
N ARG A 37 4.25 8.64 13.58
CA ARG A 37 5.49 7.94 13.22
C ARG A 37 5.75 6.81 14.19
N LEU A 38 5.31 5.61 13.83
CA LEU A 38 5.68 4.39 14.54
C LEU A 38 7.19 4.13 14.47
N PRO A 39 7.79 3.41 15.43
CA PRO A 39 9.16 2.94 15.24
C PRO A 39 9.15 1.93 14.09
N ALA A 40 10.17 1.95 13.22
CA ALA A 40 10.25 0.97 12.14
C ALA A 40 10.44 -0.42 12.77
N GLN A 41 9.48 -1.32 12.54
CA GLN A 41 9.61 -2.71 12.96
C GLN A 41 10.52 -3.48 11.99
N PRO A 42 11.29 -4.46 12.48
CA PRO A 42 12.03 -5.36 11.60
C PRO A 42 11.07 -6.17 10.74
N LEU A 43 11.49 -6.50 9.52
CA LEU A 43 10.68 -7.32 8.62
C LEU A 43 10.53 -8.74 9.21
N LEU A 44 9.29 -9.23 9.24
CA LEU A 44 8.98 -10.59 9.73
C LEU A 44 9.43 -11.69 8.75
N PHE A 45 9.79 -11.33 7.52
CA PHE A 45 10.53 -12.17 6.59
C PHE A 45 11.41 -11.29 5.71
N LEU A 46 12.53 -11.83 5.22
CA LEU A 46 13.43 -11.11 4.32
C LEU A 46 12.99 -11.35 2.88
N PRO A 47 12.44 -10.33 2.18
CA PRO A 47 12.17 -10.47 0.76
C PRO A 47 13.51 -10.61 -0.01
N PRO A 48 13.49 -11.11 -1.26
CA PRO A 48 14.71 -11.29 -2.04
C PRO A 48 15.53 -9.98 -2.09
N PRO A 49 16.80 -9.94 -1.63
CA PRO A 49 17.55 -8.70 -1.41
C PRO A 49 17.66 -7.80 -2.65
N ARG A 50 17.71 -8.41 -3.83
CA ARG A 50 17.83 -7.70 -5.10
C ARG A 50 16.51 -7.13 -5.60
N TRP A 51 15.41 -7.84 -5.36
CA TRP A 51 14.09 -7.27 -5.59
C TRP A 51 13.89 -6.06 -4.66
N ALA A 52 14.31 -6.16 -3.40
CA ALA A 52 14.24 -5.05 -2.45
C ALA A 52 15.08 -3.84 -2.89
N ALA A 53 16.30 -4.08 -3.39
CA ALA A 53 17.16 -3.03 -3.93
C ALA A 53 16.55 -2.36 -5.18
N GLU A 54 16.00 -3.17 -6.09
CA GLU A 54 15.34 -2.67 -7.30
C GLU A 54 14.07 -1.89 -6.98
N LEU A 55 13.23 -2.39 -6.07
CA LEU A 55 12.06 -1.68 -5.59
C LEU A 55 12.43 -0.33 -4.98
N SER A 56 13.46 -0.29 -4.15
CA SER A 56 13.97 0.96 -3.56
C SER A 56 14.49 1.94 -4.62
N ARG A 57 15.09 1.43 -5.70
CA ARG A 57 15.56 2.25 -6.83
C ARG A 57 14.38 2.82 -7.63
N VAL A 58 13.41 1.97 -7.98
CA VAL A 58 12.25 2.36 -8.77
C VAL A 58 11.37 3.32 -7.98
N LEU A 59 11.10 3.06 -6.70
CA LEU A 59 10.29 3.96 -5.86
C LEU A 59 10.91 5.36 -5.73
N ARG A 60 12.24 5.46 -5.57
CA ARG A 60 12.92 6.77 -5.56
C ARG A 60 12.79 7.52 -6.88
N ARG A 61 12.68 6.80 -8.00
CA ARG A 61 12.46 7.39 -9.32
C ARG A 61 11.00 7.80 -9.51
N THR A 62 10.05 6.96 -9.08
CA THR A 62 8.62 7.21 -9.23
C THR A 62 8.14 8.32 -8.30
N PHE A 63 8.66 8.37 -7.07
CA PHE A 63 8.28 9.35 -6.04
C PHE A 63 9.52 10.07 -5.48
N PRO A 64 10.15 10.97 -6.27
CA PRO A 64 11.40 11.62 -5.86
C PRO A 64 11.24 12.50 -4.61
N GLU A 65 10.04 13.07 -4.41
CA GLU A 65 9.71 13.90 -3.24
C GLU A 65 9.47 13.08 -1.95
N MET A 66 9.36 11.75 -2.07
CA MET A 66 9.14 10.84 -0.95
C MET A 66 10.46 10.22 -0.49
N VAL A 67 11.16 10.91 0.39
CA VAL A 67 12.42 10.42 0.98
C VAL A 67 12.17 9.20 1.85
N GLN A 68 12.65 8.03 1.45
CA GLN A 68 12.52 6.82 2.28
C GLN A 68 13.57 6.81 3.39
N TYR A 69 13.18 7.04 4.65
CA TYR A 69 14.09 6.90 5.79
C TYR A 69 14.23 5.44 6.22
N HIS A 70 13.15 4.67 6.11
CA HIS A 70 13.09 3.27 6.49
C HIS A 70 12.58 2.41 5.33
N HIS A 71 13.51 1.78 4.59
CA HIS A 71 13.16 0.84 3.52
C HIS A 71 12.21 -0.28 4.01
N THR A 72 12.32 -0.69 5.27
CA THR A 72 11.47 -1.73 5.88
C THR A 72 9.98 -1.38 5.92
N ARG A 73 9.58 -0.12 5.77
CA ARG A 73 8.16 0.27 5.72
C ARG A 73 7.52 0.12 4.35
N PHE A 74 8.32 0.27 3.29
CA PHE A 74 7.82 0.25 1.91
C PHE A 74 7.93 -1.14 1.28
N LEU A 75 8.83 -2.00 1.75
CA LEU A 75 8.94 -3.37 1.23
C LEU A 75 7.65 -4.20 1.43
N PRO A 76 7.00 -4.22 2.60
CA PRO A 76 5.78 -5.00 2.81
C PRO A 76 4.64 -4.62 1.87
N VAL A 77 4.57 -3.35 1.45
CA VAL A 77 3.54 -2.82 0.53
C VAL A 77 3.45 -3.62 -0.76
N PHE A 78 4.59 -4.13 -1.25
CA PHE A 78 4.69 -4.86 -2.51
C PHE A 78 4.76 -6.38 -2.31
N VAL A 79 4.41 -6.89 -1.13
CA VAL A 79 4.28 -8.33 -0.90
C VAL A 79 2.84 -8.65 -0.55
N HIS A 80 2.19 -9.45 -1.38
CA HIS A 80 0.83 -9.93 -1.13
C HIS A 80 0.87 -11.11 -0.13
N PRO A 81 -0.14 -11.29 0.75
CA PRO A 81 -0.21 -12.43 1.68
C PRO A 81 -0.03 -13.80 1.02
N SER A 82 -0.46 -13.97 -0.23
CA SER A 82 -0.30 -15.24 -0.97
C SER A 82 1.16 -15.59 -1.27
N PHE A 83 2.10 -14.65 -1.19
CA PHE A 83 3.53 -14.91 -1.40
C PHE A 83 4.15 -15.77 -0.28
N THR A 84 3.58 -15.74 0.92
CA THR A 84 4.19 -16.33 2.11
C THR A 84 3.21 -17.24 2.85
N THR A 85 3.70 -17.89 3.90
CA THR A 85 2.86 -18.71 4.78
C THR A 85 1.96 -17.84 5.64
N THR A 86 0.92 -18.42 6.24
CA THR A 86 0.02 -17.72 7.17
C THR A 86 0.75 -17.06 8.34
N ALA A 87 1.85 -17.64 8.82
CA ALA A 87 2.70 -17.07 9.86
C ALA A 87 3.46 -15.81 9.41
N GLY A 88 3.77 -15.69 8.12
CA GLY A 88 4.46 -14.54 7.53
C GLY A 88 3.53 -13.42 7.04
N ALA A 89 2.21 -13.65 7.01
CA ALA A 89 1.24 -12.73 6.43
C ALA A 89 1.21 -11.36 7.11
N SER A 90 1.51 -11.29 8.42
CA SER A 90 1.66 -10.03 9.16
C SER A 90 2.86 -9.18 8.71
N GLY A 91 3.81 -9.74 7.97
CA GLY A 91 4.95 -9.02 7.39
C GLY A 91 4.70 -8.50 5.97
N THR A 92 3.49 -8.68 5.45
CA THR A 92 3.10 -8.33 4.07
C THR A 92 2.27 -7.04 4.05
N MET A 93 1.64 -6.71 2.92
CA MET A 93 0.76 -5.55 2.80
C MET A 93 -0.49 -5.64 3.71
N GLN A 94 -0.93 -6.84 4.12
CA GLN A 94 -2.22 -7.06 4.77
C GLN A 94 -2.53 -6.15 5.97
N PRO A 95 -1.62 -5.94 6.95
CA PRO A 95 -1.90 -5.05 8.08
C PRO A 95 -2.04 -3.58 7.68
N LEU A 96 -1.45 -3.19 6.55
CA LEU A 96 -1.47 -1.82 6.04
C LEU A 96 -2.74 -1.52 5.23
N VAL A 97 -3.35 -2.53 4.61
CA VAL A 97 -4.50 -2.34 3.71
C VAL A 97 -5.65 -1.61 4.41
N ALA A 98 -6.08 -2.06 5.59
CA ALA A 98 -7.23 -1.47 6.28
C ALA A 98 -6.99 -0.01 6.70
N ILE A 99 -5.74 0.32 7.08
CA ILE A 99 -5.33 1.69 7.45
C ILE A 99 -5.37 2.57 6.21
N GLY A 100 -4.81 2.08 5.11
CA GLY A 100 -4.76 2.78 3.83
C GLY A 100 -6.12 3.01 3.23
N GLU A 101 -7.00 2.01 3.31
CA GLU A 101 -8.39 2.09 2.88
C GLU A 101 -9.15 3.18 3.64
N SER A 102 -9.08 3.16 4.98
CA SER A 102 -9.71 4.18 5.82
C SER A 102 -9.17 5.59 5.53
N LEU A 103 -7.87 5.70 5.25
CA LEU A 103 -7.22 6.96 4.91
C LEU A 103 -7.68 7.48 3.54
N LEU A 104 -7.73 6.60 2.53
CA LEU A 104 -8.21 6.92 1.18
C LEU A 104 -9.69 7.34 1.24
N GLU A 105 -10.55 6.60 1.93
CA GLU A 105 -11.95 6.97 2.12
C GLU A 105 -12.10 8.37 2.75
N ARG A 106 -11.33 8.66 3.80
CA ARG A 106 -11.33 9.97 4.46
C ARG A 106 -10.91 11.09 3.51
N ILE A 107 -9.77 10.93 2.83
CA ILE A 107 -9.22 11.99 1.96
C ILE A 107 -10.09 12.19 0.73
N SER A 108 -10.52 11.10 0.08
CA SER A 108 -11.43 11.14 -1.07
C SER A 108 -12.77 11.77 -0.69
N GLY A 109 -13.34 11.39 0.46
CA GLY A 109 -14.60 11.95 0.95
C GLY A 109 -14.50 13.46 1.19
N LEU A 110 -13.45 13.91 1.88
CA LEU A 110 -13.21 15.34 2.09
C LEU A 110 -12.96 16.10 0.78
N TRP A 111 -12.24 15.48 -0.16
CA TRP A 111 -12.01 16.07 -1.47
C TRP A 111 -13.31 16.24 -2.28
N ILE A 112 -14.19 15.23 -2.28
CA ILE A 112 -15.52 15.31 -2.91
C ILE A 112 -16.31 16.47 -2.29
N LEU A 113 -16.41 16.53 -0.95
CA LEU A 113 -17.19 17.55 -0.26
C LEU A 113 -16.64 18.97 -0.48
N ALA A 114 -15.32 19.11 -0.60
CA ALA A 114 -14.70 20.40 -0.91
C ALA A 114 -14.87 20.82 -2.38
N THR A 115 -15.03 19.87 -3.29
CA THR A 115 -15.12 20.12 -4.74
C THR A 115 -16.56 20.32 -5.21
N PHE A 116 -17.51 19.58 -4.64
CA PHE A 116 -18.91 19.58 -5.07
C PHE A 116 -19.83 20.16 -3.98
N GLU A 117 -20.06 21.47 -4.06
CA GLU A 117 -20.99 22.16 -3.16
C GLU A 117 -22.42 21.63 -3.35
N GLY A 118 -23.08 21.25 -2.24
CA GLY A 118 -24.46 20.77 -2.27
C GLY A 118 -24.65 19.34 -2.82
N ILE A 119 -23.58 18.54 -2.94
CA ILE A 119 -23.66 17.15 -3.44
C ILE A 119 -24.70 16.32 -2.69
N ARG A 120 -25.52 15.55 -3.43
CA ARG A 120 -26.49 14.64 -2.81
C ARG A 120 -25.79 13.44 -2.20
N ARG A 121 -26.37 12.88 -1.14
CA ARG A 121 -25.81 11.72 -0.42
C ARG A 121 -25.52 10.52 -1.34
N GLU A 122 -26.39 10.26 -2.31
CA GLU A 122 -26.26 9.14 -3.24
C GLU A 122 -25.12 9.35 -4.24
N GLU A 123 -24.94 10.58 -4.72
CA GLU A 123 -23.84 10.98 -5.61
C GLU A 123 -22.51 10.92 -4.86
N TYR A 124 -22.47 11.43 -3.64
CA TYR A 124 -21.31 11.33 -2.75
C TYR A 124 -20.90 9.86 -2.56
N ALA A 125 -21.86 8.99 -2.25
CA ALA A 125 -21.57 7.57 -2.04
C ALA A 125 -21.06 6.89 -3.33
N SER A 126 -21.63 7.24 -4.48
CA SER A 126 -21.23 6.69 -5.78
C SER A 126 -19.84 7.14 -6.19
N LEU A 127 -19.52 8.42 -6.02
CA LEU A 127 -18.19 8.97 -6.27
C LEU A 127 -17.15 8.38 -5.32
N LEU A 128 -17.47 8.29 -4.03
CA LEU A 128 -16.56 7.70 -3.06
C LEU A 128 -16.26 6.23 -3.42
N ALA A 129 -17.30 5.45 -3.75
CA ALA A 129 -17.15 4.05 -4.16
C ALA A 129 -16.32 3.90 -5.44
N LEU A 130 -16.48 4.81 -6.41
CA LEU A 130 -15.64 4.83 -7.61
C LEU A 130 -14.18 5.12 -7.24
N LEU A 131 -13.95 6.15 -6.42
CA LEU A 131 -12.60 6.60 -6.06
C LEU A 131 -11.81 5.57 -5.23
N THR A 132 -12.51 4.70 -4.52
CA THR A 132 -11.91 3.65 -3.68
C THR A 132 -12.08 2.25 -4.27
N SER A 133 -12.58 2.14 -5.50
CA SER A 133 -12.80 0.85 -6.16
C SER A 133 -11.48 0.14 -6.47
N ASP A 134 -11.49 -1.20 -6.37
CA ASP A 134 -10.29 -1.99 -6.62
C ASP A 134 -9.80 -1.84 -8.07
N THR A 135 -10.71 -1.74 -9.04
CA THR A 135 -10.38 -1.51 -10.44
C THR A 135 -9.62 -0.20 -10.63
N ALA A 136 -10.12 0.91 -10.07
CA ALA A 136 -9.50 2.22 -10.27
C ALA A 136 -8.13 2.30 -9.56
N LEU A 137 -8.04 1.81 -8.32
CA LEU A 137 -6.77 1.78 -7.59
C LEU A 137 -5.74 0.84 -8.26
N CYS A 138 -6.16 -0.28 -8.83
CA CYS A 138 -5.27 -1.15 -9.59
C CYS A 138 -4.70 -0.45 -10.83
N ARG A 139 -5.49 0.36 -11.53
CA ARG A 139 -5.01 1.18 -12.66
C ARG A 139 -3.98 2.21 -12.23
N VAL A 140 -4.13 2.85 -11.06
CA VAL A 140 -3.10 3.74 -10.50
C VAL A 140 -1.76 2.99 -10.39
N LEU A 141 -1.75 1.78 -9.83
CA LEU A 141 -0.54 0.97 -9.71
C LEU A 141 0.04 0.55 -11.08
N ARG A 142 -0.82 0.10 -11.99
CA ARG A 142 -0.43 -0.48 -13.28
C ARG A 142 -0.01 0.57 -14.29
N ASP A 143 -0.85 1.56 -14.52
CA ASP A 143 -0.74 2.45 -15.67
C ASP A 143 0.10 3.69 -15.32
N HIS A 144 -0.08 4.21 -14.10
CA HIS A 144 0.53 5.46 -13.66
C HIS A 144 1.84 5.22 -12.91
N TRP A 145 1.82 4.40 -11.87
CA TRP A 145 3.05 4.09 -11.13
C TRP A 145 3.93 3.12 -11.90
N ARG A 146 3.33 2.26 -12.73
CA ARG A 146 3.99 1.17 -13.48
C ARG A 146 4.75 0.21 -12.58
N LEU A 147 4.18 -0.10 -11.41
CA LEU A 147 4.80 -0.96 -10.38
C LEU A 147 4.09 -2.30 -10.20
N GLU A 148 3.10 -2.64 -11.02
CA GLU A 148 2.38 -3.91 -10.93
C GLU A 148 3.34 -5.13 -10.91
N HIS A 149 4.36 -5.11 -11.77
CA HIS A 149 5.37 -6.16 -11.87
C HIS A 149 6.26 -6.33 -10.63
N MET A 150 6.23 -5.36 -9.70
CA MET A 150 6.99 -5.43 -8.46
C MET A 150 6.23 -6.12 -7.33
N VAL A 151 4.93 -6.39 -7.49
CA VAL A 151 4.12 -7.04 -6.46
C VAL A 151 4.43 -8.54 -6.43
N LEU A 152 4.92 -9.00 -5.28
CA LEU A 152 5.20 -10.42 -5.03
C LEU A 152 3.91 -11.13 -4.60
N THR A 153 3.59 -12.22 -5.28
CA THR A 153 2.42 -13.10 -5.06
C THR A 153 2.85 -14.57 -5.05
N ASP A 154 1.92 -15.48 -4.79
CA ASP A 154 2.07 -16.93 -4.96
C ASP A 154 2.69 -17.35 -6.30
N THR A 155 2.32 -16.69 -7.41
CA THR A 155 2.93 -16.97 -8.73
C THR A 155 4.43 -16.67 -8.75
N SER A 156 4.86 -15.61 -8.06
CA SER A 156 6.28 -15.30 -7.89
C SER A 156 6.95 -16.24 -6.89
N ALA A 157 6.26 -16.66 -5.82
CA ALA A 157 6.77 -17.60 -4.82
C ALA A 157 7.16 -18.95 -5.45
N ASP A 158 6.32 -19.46 -6.35
CA ASP A 158 6.60 -20.68 -7.13
C ASP A 158 7.81 -20.55 -8.05
N LEU A 159 8.08 -19.34 -8.57
CA LEU A 159 9.24 -19.07 -9.40
C LEU A 159 10.53 -18.99 -8.58
N PHE A 160 10.46 -18.48 -7.34
CA PHE A 160 11.59 -18.46 -6.41
C PHE A 160 11.91 -19.84 -5.83
N SER A 161 10.90 -20.68 -5.58
CA SER A 161 11.07 -22.02 -5.02
C SER A 161 11.71 -23.01 -6.01
N ARG A 162 11.46 -22.88 -7.32
CA ARG A 162 11.90 -23.82 -8.37
C ARG A 162 13.36 -23.70 -8.83
N GLN A 163 14.29 -23.19 -8.00
CA GLN A 163 15.75 -23.02 -8.28
C GLN A 163 16.14 -22.16 -9.51
N ARG A 164 15.26 -21.89 -10.48
CA ARG A 164 15.58 -21.15 -11.73
C ARG A 164 15.92 -19.66 -11.50
N LEU A 165 15.47 -19.06 -10.40
CA LEU A 165 15.72 -17.66 -10.04
C LEU A 165 16.74 -17.47 -8.91
N SER A 166 17.37 -18.54 -8.41
CA SER A 166 18.45 -18.42 -7.41
C SER A 166 19.69 -17.71 -7.97
N SER A 167 19.83 -17.67 -9.30
CA SER A 167 20.90 -16.95 -9.97
C SER A 167 20.56 -15.48 -10.22
N THR A 168 21.56 -14.63 -9.99
CA THR A 168 21.64 -13.22 -10.38
C THR A 168 20.97 -12.89 -11.72
N LYS A 169 21.22 -13.72 -12.74
CA LYS A 169 20.72 -13.51 -14.10
C LYS A 169 19.25 -13.90 -14.25
N GLY A 170 18.79 -14.92 -13.52
CA GLY A 170 17.41 -15.37 -13.53
C GLY A 170 16.45 -14.29 -13.01
N LEU A 171 16.75 -13.71 -11.85
CA LEU A 171 15.92 -12.65 -11.26
C LEU A 171 15.87 -11.39 -12.14
N MET A 172 17.02 -10.96 -12.68
CA MET A 172 17.04 -9.82 -13.60
C MET A 172 16.27 -10.09 -14.89
N ARG A 173 16.36 -11.31 -15.43
CA ARG A 173 15.57 -11.72 -16.58
C ARG A 173 14.07 -11.73 -16.28
N TRP A 174 13.68 -12.18 -15.09
CA TRP A 174 12.28 -12.13 -14.64
C TRP A 174 11.76 -10.69 -14.52
N LEU A 175 12.47 -9.82 -13.78
CA LEU A 175 12.13 -8.39 -13.66
C LEU A 175 12.04 -7.71 -15.04
N SER A 176 13.00 -7.99 -15.91
CA SER A 176 13.03 -7.46 -17.27
C SER A 176 11.90 -8.02 -18.16
N SER A 177 11.52 -9.29 -17.98
CA SER A 177 10.44 -9.92 -18.76
C SER A 177 9.05 -9.48 -18.33
N GLN A 178 8.87 -9.18 -17.04
CA GLN A 178 7.61 -8.65 -16.50
C GLN A 178 7.42 -7.17 -16.86
N GLY A 179 8.51 -6.41 -16.99
CA GLY A 179 8.48 -5.00 -17.38
C GLY A 179 8.31 -4.73 -18.89
N ASN A 180 8.57 -5.71 -19.78
CA ASN A 180 8.66 -5.48 -21.23
C ASN A 180 7.71 -6.29 -22.14
N ALA A 181 6.80 -7.13 -21.64
CA ALA A 181 5.98 -7.95 -22.53
C ALA A 181 4.56 -8.22 -21.98
N GLY A 182 3.55 -7.99 -22.83
CA GLY A 182 2.15 -8.34 -22.64
C GLY A 182 1.86 -9.85 -22.57
N GLY A 183 2.69 -10.60 -21.84
CA GLY A 183 2.55 -12.03 -21.57
C GLY A 183 2.66 -12.40 -20.07
N ALA A 184 2.87 -11.42 -19.18
CA ALA A 184 2.66 -11.63 -17.75
C ALA A 184 1.16 -11.70 -17.46
N GLN A 185 0.72 -12.68 -16.67
CA GLN A 185 -0.63 -12.65 -16.11
C GLN A 185 -0.80 -11.34 -15.34
N SER A 186 -1.77 -10.54 -15.77
CA SER A 186 -2.17 -9.32 -15.08
C SER A 186 -2.42 -9.62 -13.60
N LEU A 187 -1.92 -8.76 -12.71
CA LEU A 187 -2.18 -8.87 -11.28
C LEU A 187 -3.71 -8.77 -11.07
N PRO A 188 -4.32 -9.65 -10.25
CA PRO A 188 -5.72 -9.50 -9.88
C PRO A 188 -5.98 -8.11 -9.31
N GLU A 189 -7.06 -7.46 -9.75
CA GLU A 189 -7.37 -6.07 -9.35
C GLU A 189 -7.36 -5.85 -7.83
N PRO A 190 -7.93 -6.75 -6.99
CA PRO A 190 -7.89 -6.57 -5.54
C PRO A 190 -6.47 -6.54 -4.96
N TYR A 191 -5.50 -7.20 -5.61
CA TYR A 191 -4.10 -7.25 -5.14
C TYR A 191 -3.41 -5.92 -5.46
N GLY A 192 -3.65 -5.40 -6.68
CA GLY A 192 -3.14 -4.09 -7.08
C GLY A 192 -3.72 -2.96 -6.22
N ALA A 193 -5.02 -3.01 -5.97
CA ALA A 193 -5.70 -2.07 -5.08
C ALA A 193 -5.16 -2.13 -3.64
N SER A 194 -4.94 -3.34 -3.12
CA SER A 194 -4.35 -3.56 -1.79
C SER A 194 -2.95 -2.95 -1.69
N CYS A 195 -2.15 -3.02 -2.76
CA CYS A 195 -0.84 -2.37 -2.82
C CYS A 195 -0.95 -0.84 -2.71
N VAL A 196 -1.88 -0.21 -3.44
CA VAL A 196 -2.10 1.25 -3.35
C VAL A 196 -2.59 1.67 -1.96
N LYS A 197 -3.54 0.92 -1.39
CA LYS A 197 -4.01 1.11 0.00
C LYS A 197 -2.82 1.02 0.97
N ALA A 198 -2.05 -0.06 0.90
CA ALA A 198 -0.88 -0.27 1.75
C ALA A 198 0.21 0.82 1.57
N MET A 199 0.38 1.34 0.36
CA MET A 199 1.29 2.45 0.10
C MET A 199 0.85 3.72 0.85
N ALA A 200 -0.42 4.10 0.76
CA ALA A 200 -0.95 5.26 1.48
C ALA A 200 -0.74 5.13 3.01
N ALA A 201 -0.92 3.93 3.56
CA ALA A 201 -0.61 3.65 4.95
C ALA A 201 0.90 3.74 5.26
N ALA A 202 1.77 3.22 4.39
CA ALA A 202 3.21 3.33 4.58
C ALA A 202 3.67 4.80 4.61
N VAL A 203 3.12 5.66 3.73
CA VAL A 203 3.39 7.10 3.74
C VAL A 203 2.90 7.74 5.04
N LEU A 204 1.69 7.41 5.50
CA LEU A 204 1.17 7.88 6.78
C LEU A 204 2.10 7.52 7.94
N LEU A 205 2.52 6.26 8.02
CA LEU A 205 3.36 5.80 9.11
C LEU A 205 4.76 6.42 9.04
N GLU A 206 5.36 6.57 7.85
CA GLU A 206 6.71 7.11 7.69
C GLU A 206 6.75 8.64 7.86
N HIS A 207 5.80 9.35 7.27
CA HIS A 207 5.88 10.80 7.10
C HIS A 207 4.80 11.58 7.86
N GLY A 208 3.77 10.91 8.37
CA GLY A 208 2.65 11.53 9.08
C GLY A 208 1.50 11.92 8.14
N ASN A 209 0.40 12.39 8.75
CA ASN A 209 -0.87 12.61 8.07
C ASN A 209 -0.80 13.66 6.94
N ASP A 210 -0.10 14.78 7.15
CA ASP A 210 0.00 15.86 6.16
C ASP A 210 0.72 15.42 4.86
N ALA A 211 1.71 14.52 5.00
CA ALA A 211 2.42 13.96 3.86
C ALA A 211 1.57 12.91 3.14
N ALA A 212 0.87 12.06 3.89
CA ALA A 212 -0.03 11.07 3.31
C ALA A 212 -1.20 11.71 2.56
N GLU A 213 -1.75 12.82 3.08
CA GLU A 213 -2.79 13.57 2.39
C GLU A 213 -2.29 14.18 1.07
N ARG A 214 -1.11 14.80 1.08
CA ARG A 214 -0.49 15.32 -0.15
C ARG A 214 -0.24 14.20 -1.15
N PHE A 215 0.33 13.08 -0.70
CA PHE A 215 0.60 11.90 -1.53
C PHE A 215 -0.68 11.37 -2.19
N VAL A 216 -1.77 11.19 -1.45
CA VAL A 216 -3.03 10.70 -2.03
C VAL A 216 -3.57 11.70 -3.06
N LYS A 217 -3.53 13.00 -2.76
CA LYS A 217 -4.03 14.05 -3.67
C LYS A 217 -3.18 14.22 -4.93
N SER A 218 -1.87 13.94 -4.90
CA SER A 218 -0.98 14.09 -6.06
C SER A 218 -0.76 12.78 -6.83
N GLU A 219 -0.62 11.66 -6.13
CA GLU A 219 -0.17 10.39 -6.70
C GLU A 219 -1.28 9.35 -6.88
N VAL A 220 -2.48 9.58 -6.31
CA VAL A 220 -3.61 8.65 -6.39
C VAL A 220 -4.80 9.29 -7.08
N LEU A 221 -5.47 10.26 -6.45
CA LEU A 221 -6.75 10.80 -6.93
C LEU A 221 -6.76 11.28 -8.40
N PRO A 222 -5.70 11.94 -8.92
CA PRO A 222 -5.70 12.42 -10.30
C PRO A 222 -5.75 11.30 -11.35
N TYR A 223 -5.53 10.06 -10.93
CA TYR A 223 -5.32 8.90 -11.80
C TYR A 223 -6.39 7.81 -11.61
N VAL A 224 -7.42 8.10 -10.82
CA VAL A 224 -8.52 7.19 -10.48
C VAL A 224 -9.73 7.39 -11.41
N LEU A 225 -9.75 8.48 -12.19
CA LEU A 225 -10.81 8.85 -13.13
C LEU A 225 -10.37 8.65 -14.59
#